data_AF-A0A533S864-F1
#
_entry.id   AF-A0A533S864-F1
#
_cell.length_a   1.000
_cell.length_b   1.000
_cell.length_c   1.000
_cell.angle_alpha   90.00
_cell.angle_beta   90.00
_cell.angle_gamma   90.00
#
_symmetry.space_group_name_H-M   'P 1'
#
loop_
_entity.id
_entity.type
_entity.pdbx_description
1 polymer ?
#
loop_
_entity_poly.entity_id
_entity_poly.type
_entity_poly.pdbx_seq_one_letter_code
_entity_poly.pdbx_strand_id
1 'polypeptide(L)'
;MQLVDNILGLVVLFLALAGVLLAKPRARRILLGFWGGYVVYMLAFPYQITTHEYYHLQLVPLAALSLASLAEMIFERAGKLHSLPKAALAAVVVIAAAYPLWSTARVMQYYDYRPEAEGWTRMGQALPRDGSMIGLVHDYGFPLAYYGGITVSPWPAQSDLELQALRGSGSADSFEIEFTQRTAGFRYFLVTLTGDLEAQPELKTWLQEHYPTLSGDGYTLYDLAGSK
;
A
#
# COMPACT_ATOMS: atom_id res chain seq x y z
N MET A 1 16.10 3.72 -0.61
CA MET A 1 16.19 5.13 -0.15
C MET A 1 14.94 5.91 -0.50
N GLN A 2 14.42 5.81 -1.73
CA GLN A 2 13.19 6.51 -2.15
C GLN A 2 11.98 6.25 -1.23
N LEU A 3 11.75 5.00 -0.82
CA LEU A 3 10.65 4.65 0.12
C LEU A 3 10.75 5.34 1.48
N VAL A 4 11.96 5.53 2.00
CA VAL A 4 12.19 6.22 3.29
C VAL A 4 12.06 7.73 3.10
N ASP A 5 12.50 8.25 1.96
CA ASP A 5 12.38 9.66 1.60
C ASP A 5 10.90 10.07 1.46
N ASN A 6 10.07 9.21 0.87
CA ASN A 6 8.63 9.44 0.70
C ASN A 6 7.87 9.55 2.04
N ILE A 7 8.39 8.95 3.12
CA ILE A 7 7.75 9.02 4.45
C ILE A 7 8.29 10.18 5.29
N LEU A 8 9.62 10.24 5.46
CA LEU A 8 10.24 11.10 6.46
C LEU A 8 11.03 12.25 5.81
N GLY A 9 11.49 12.07 4.58
CA GLY A 9 12.52 12.90 3.96
C GLY A 9 13.92 12.60 4.52
N LEU A 10 14.92 12.51 3.65
CA LEU A 10 16.31 12.23 4.04
C LEU A 10 16.86 13.28 5.03
N VAL A 11 16.45 14.54 4.91
CA VAL A 11 16.88 15.61 5.83
C VAL A 11 16.46 15.31 7.26
N VAL A 12 15.19 14.92 7.47
CA VAL A 12 14.66 14.60 8.80
C VAL A 12 15.34 13.36 9.36
N LEU A 13 15.66 12.39 8.51
CA LEU A 13 16.40 11.18 8.91
C LEU A 13 17.79 11.54 9.45
N PHE A 14 18.55 12.37 8.74
CA PHE A 14 19.88 12.78 9.21
C PHE A 14 19.82 13.64 10.47
N LEU A 15 18.81 14.53 10.58
CA LEU A 15 18.56 15.27 11.82
C LEU A 15 18.20 14.33 12.97
N ALA A 16 17.37 13.32 12.75
CA ALA A 16 17.05 12.32 13.76
C ALA A 16 18.33 11.60 14.24
N LEU A 17 19.20 11.14 13.33
CA LEU A 17 20.47 10.52 13.69
C LEU A 17 21.39 11.47 14.48
N ALA A 18 21.48 12.75 14.07
CA ALA A 18 22.20 13.76 14.84
C ALA A 18 21.61 13.96 16.24
N GLY A 19 20.28 13.91 16.37
CA GLY A 19 19.58 13.93 17.65
C GLY A 19 19.95 12.78 18.58
N VAL A 20 20.18 11.58 18.05
CA VAL A 20 20.71 10.44 18.84
C VAL A 20 22.08 10.76 19.42
N LEU A 21 22.97 11.34 18.61
CA LEU A 21 24.34 11.68 19.04
C LEU A 21 24.34 12.76 20.14
N LEU A 22 23.42 13.71 20.06
CA LEU A 22 23.27 14.82 21.01
C LEU A 22 22.50 14.43 22.29
N ALA A 23 21.85 13.26 22.29
CA ALA A 23 21.03 12.82 23.42
C ALA A 23 21.86 12.56 24.70
N LYS A 24 21.24 12.83 25.85
CA LYS A 24 21.76 12.49 27.19
C LYS A 24 22.09 10.99 27.26
N PRO A 25 23.11 10.56 28.04
CA PRO A 25 23.62 9.18 28.00
C PRO A 25 22.57 8.08 28.19
N ARG A 26 21.55 8.31 29.03
CA ARG A 26 20.43 7.38 29.20
C ARG A 26 19.53 7.31 27.96
N ALA A 27 19.05 8.45 27.48
CA ALA A 27 18.21 8.53 26.28
C ALA A 27 18.92 7.99 25.04
N ARG A 28 20.21 8.32 24.87
CA ARG A 28 21.04 7.82 23.76
C ARG A 28 21.10 6.30 23.70
N ARG A 29 21.27 5.61 24.83
CA ARG A 29 21.27 4.14 24.86
C ARG A 29 19.93 3.54 24.44
N ILE A 30 18.82 4.15 24.86
CA ILE A 30 17.47 3.73 24.45
C ILE A 30 17.27 3.93 22.95
N LEU A 31 17.62 5.13 22.44
CA LEU A 31 17.50 5.45 21.03
C LEU A 31 18.37 4.53 20.16
N LEU A 32 19.62 4.27 20.56
CA LEU A 32 20.49 3.31 19.88
C LEU A 32 19.89 1.90 19.88
N GLY A 33 19.25 1.49 20.97
CA GLY A 33 18.50 0.22 21.04
C GLY A 33 17.35 0.18 20.04
N PHE A 34 16.55 1.25 19.92
CA PHE A 34 15.47 1.32 18.94
C PHE A 34 15.97 1.36 17.50
N TRP A 35 17.02 2.13 17.20
CA TRP A 35 17.65 2.12 15.88
C TRP A 35 18.26 0.75 15.55
N GLY A 36 18.89 0.09 16.52
CA GLY A 36 19.39 -1.28 16.38
C GLY A 36 18.27 -2.28 16.11
N GLY A 37 17.16 -2.21 16.86
CA GLY A 37 15.97 -3.03 16.64
C GLY A 37 15.34 -2.80 15.27
N TYR A 38 15.30 -1.55 14.81
CA TYR A 38 14.85 -1.19 13.46
C TYR A 38 15.74 -1.83 12.37
N VAL A 39 17.06 -1.84 12.57
CA VAL A 39 17.98 -2.54 11.66
C VAL A 39 17.75 -4.05 11.66
N VAL A 40 17.60 -4.66 12.83
CA VAL A 40 17.30 -6.10 12.94
C VAL A 40 15.98 -6.44 12.27
N TYR A 41 14.95 -5.62 12.45
CA TYR A 41 13.66 -5.76 11.76
C TYR A 41 13.83 -5.72 10.25
N MET A 42 14.62 -4.79 9.72
CA MET A 42 14.89 -4.72 8.28
C MET A 42 15.56 -5.99 7.75
N LEU A 43 16.47 -6.58 8.53
CA LEU A 43 17.10 -7.85 8.17
C LEU A 43 16.13 -9.03 8.19
N ALA A 44 15.10 -8.99 9.04
CA ALA A 44 14.07 -10.02 9.11
C ALA A 44 13.04 -9.94 7.96
N PHE A 45 12.81 -8.74 7.42
CA PHE A 45 11.80 -8.48 6.37
C PHE A 45 12.37 -7.75 5.14
N PRO A 46 13.43 -8.27 4.50
CA PRO A 46 14.18 -7.54 3.48
C PRO A 46 13.38 -7.25 2.21
N TYR A 47 12.45 -8.13 1.83
CA TYR A 47 11.60 -7.92 0.66
C TYR A 47 10.54 -6.84 0.92
N GLN A 48 9.90 -6.88 2.08
CA GLN A 48 8.82 -5.97 2.42
C GLN A 48 9.32 -4.54 2.56
N ILE A 49 10.47 -4.33 3.18
CA ILE A 49 11.07 -3.01 3.34
C ILE A 49 11.55 -2.40 2.01
N THR A 50 11.80 -3.20 0.97
CA THR A 50 12.24 -2.68 -0.34
C THR A 50 11.08 -2.45 -1.31
N THR A 51 9.88 -2.93 -0.98
CA THR A 51 8.71 -2.88 -1.86
C THR A 51 7.57 -2.03 -1.28
N HIS A 52 7.48 -1.91 0.04
CA HIS A 52 6.35 -1.27 0.70
C HIS A 52 6.82 -0.23 1.71
N GLU A 53 6.38 1.01 1.51
CA GLU A 53 6.75 2.13 2.37
C GLU A 53 6.24 1.95 3.80
N TYR A 54 5.04 1.38 3.98
CA TYR A 54 4.41 1.29 5.31
C TYR A 54 5.19 0.43 6.32
N TYR A 55 6.08 -0.47 5.86
CA TYR A 55 7.00 -1.20 6.73
C TYR A 55 8.02 -0.28 7.43
N HIS A 56 8.15 0.97 6.98
CA HIS A 56 8.99 2.00 7.55
C HIS A 56 8.24 3.00 8.45
N LEU A 57 6.92 2.87 8.67
CA LEU A 57 6.15 3.82 9.51
C LEU A 57 6.69 3.97 10.93
N GLN A 58 7.30 2.93 11.48
CA GLN A 58 8.00 2.96 12.77
C GLN A 58 9.17 3.95 12.83
N LEU A 59 9.71 4.38 11.68
CA LEU A 59 10.68 5.48 11.62
C LEU A 59 10.07 6.81 12.09
N VAL A 60 8.76 7.02 11.95
CA VAL A 60 8.11 8.28 12.34
C VAL A 60 8.26 8.55 13.85
N PRO A 61 7.79 7.68 14.76
CA PRO A 61 8.01 7.89 16.19
C PRO A 61 9.49 7.80 16.58
N LEU A 62 10.30 6.95 15.91
CA LEU A 62 11.73 6.85 16.18
C LEU A 62 12.48 8.15 15.84
N ALA A 63 12.17 8.76 14.71
CA ALA A 63 12.71 10.05 14.30
C ALA A 63 12.23 11.17 15.23
N ALA A 64 10.94 11.22 15.56
CA ALA A 64 10.38 12.22 16.47
C ALA A 64 11.07 12.19 17.84
N LEU A 65 11.27 11.00 18.43
CA LEU A 65 11.99 10.84 19.69
C LEU A 65 13.46 11.24 19.59
N SER A 66 14.11 10.94 18.46
CA SER A 66 15.50 11.30 18.25
C SER A 66 15.66 12.83 18.08
N LEU A 67 14.75 13.46 17.34
CA LEU A 67 14.70 14.91 17.13
C LEU A 67 14.43 15.70 18.41
N ALA A 68 13.80 15.10 19.42
CA ALA A 68 13.54 15.76 20.71
C ALA A 68 14.83 16.30 21.36
N SER A 69 15.96 15.60 21.21
CA SER A 69 17.26 16.06 21.76
C SER A 69 17.79 17.30 21.04
N LEU A 70 17.58 17.39 19.72
CA LEU A 70 17.88 18.60 18.94
C LEU A 70 16.94 19.74 19.32
N ALA A 71 15.65 19.44 19.48
CA ALA A 71 14.66 20.42 19.88
C ALA A 71 14.96 21.00 21.27
N GLU A 72 15.38 20.19 22.24
CA GLU A 72 15.80 20.65 23.58
C GLU A 72 16.92 21.70 23.46
N MET A 73 17.97 21.43 22.67
CA MET A 73 19.07 22.38 22.44
C MET A 73 18.59 23.69 21.76
N ILE A 74 17.69 23.60 20.79
CA ILE A 74 17.11 24.76 20.12
C ILE A 74 16.27 25.57 21.11
N PHE A 75 15.43 24.93 21.91
CA PHE A 75 14.56 25.59 22.88
C PHE A 75 15.35 26.26 24.02
N GLU A 76 16.43 25.65 24.50
CA GLU A 76 17.32 26.27 25.48
C GLU A 76 17.95 27.57 24.96
N ARG A 77 18.39 27.59 23.70
CA ARG A 77 18.92 28.80 23.06
C ARG A 77 17.81 29.83 22.78
N ALA A 78 16.66 29.37 22.31
CA ALA A 78 15.49 30.20 22.05
C ALA A 78 14.96 30.88 23.33
N GLY A 79 15.04 30.21 24.47
CA GLY A 79 14.63 30.75 25.76
C GLY A 79 15.42 31.98 26.20
N LYS A 80 16.65 32.16 25.66
CA LYS A 80 17.53 33.30 25.93
C LYS A 80 17.28 34.49 24.99
N LEU A 81 16.42 34.33 23.97
CA LEU A 81 16.10 35.39 23.02
C LEU A 81 15.12 36.41 23.64
N HIS A 82 15.21 37.65 23.16
CA HIS A 82 14.21 38.69 23.46
C HIS A 82 12.83 38.33 22.85
N SER A 83 11.78 39.01 23.28
CA SER A 83 10.38 38.66 22.98
C SER A 83 10.06 38.58 21.48
N LEU A 84 10.54 39.53 20.67
CA LEU A 84 10.29 39.56 19.22
C LEU A 84 10.92 38.36 18.46
N PRO A 85 12.23 38.10 18.53
CA PRO A 85 12.83 36.94 17.85
C PRO A 85 12.32 35.60 18.40
N LYS A 86 11.97 35.53 19.69
CA LYS A 86 11.32 34.35 20.28
C LYS A 86 9.94 34.10 19.67
N ALA A 87 9.12 35.14 19.51
CA ALA A 87 7.81 35.03 18.86
C ALA A 87 7.95 34.66 17.38
N ALA A 88 8.93 35.24 16.67
CA ALA A 88 9.21 34.88 15.28
C ALA A 88 9.61 33.41 15.13
N LEU A 89 10.50 32.90 15.99
CA LEU A 89 10.89 31.49 15.97
C LEU A 89 9.70 30.56 16.27
N ALA A 90 8.86 30.92 17.26
CA ALA A 90 7.66 30.16 17.56
C ALA A 90 6.70 30.12 16.36
N ALA A 91 6.50 31.26 15.68
CA ALA A 91 5.68 31.34 14.47
C ALA A 91 6.26 30.45 13.35
N VAL A 92 7.58 30.46 13.13
CA VAL A 92 8.23 29.59 12.15
C VAL A 92 7.99 28.12 12.47
N VAL A 93 8.13 27.69 13.73
CA VAL A 93 7.87 26.30 14.15
C VAL A 93 6.41 25.92 13.90
N VAL A 94 5.46 26.80 14.26
CA VAL A 94 4.03 26.55 14.03
C VAL A 94 3.72 26.45 12.54
N ILE A 95 4.27 27.34 11.71
CA ILE A 95 4.09 27.31 10.24
C ILE A 95 4.70 26.04 9.66
N ALA A 96 5.90 25.66 10.08
CA ALA A 96 6.57 24.44 9.61
C ALA A 96 5.77 23.18 9.96
N ALA A 97 5.08 23.15 11.10
CA ALA A 97 4.18 22.06 11.48
C ALA A 97 2.82 22.12 10.76
N ALA A 98 2.28 23.32 10.54
CA ALA A 98 0.98 23.52 9.90
C ALA A 98 1.01 23.29 8.38
N TYR A 99 2.15 23.55 7.72
CA TYR A 99 2.27 23.46 6.27
C TYR A 99 2.04 22.03 5.73
N PRO A 100 2.67 20.96 6.26
CA PRO A 100 2.37 19.59 5.83
C PRO A 100 0.90 19.22 6.05
N LEU A 101 0.32 19.59 7.20
CA LEU A 101 -1.09 19.35 7.51
C LEU A 101 -2.01 20.01 6.47
N TRP A 102 -1.75 21.27 6.15
CA TRP A 102 -2.51 22.00 5.14
C TRP A 102 -2.33 21.39 3.75
N SER A 103 -1.10 21.04 3.36
CA SER A 103 -0.79 20.41 2.07
C SER A 103 -1.54 19.08 1.90
N THR A 104 -1.47 18.19 2.89
CA THR A 104 -2.20 16.92 2.86
C THR A 104 -3.71 17.13 2.84
N ALA A 105 -4.24 18.08 3.62
CA ALA A 105 -5.67 18.40 3.59
C ALA A 105 -6.12 18.90 2.21
N ARG A 106 -5.29 19.69 1.51
CA ARG A 106 -5.58 20.15 0.15
C ARG A 106 -5.62 19.01 -0.86
N VAL A 107 -4.69 18.06 -0.77
CA VAL A 107 -4.71 16.85 -1.60
C VAL A 107 -5.98 16.04 -1.35
N MET A 108 -6.34 15.80 -0.09
CA MET A 108 -7.56 15.06 0.26
C MET A 108 -8.85 15.76 -0.19
N GLN A 109 -8.86 17.09 -0.26
CA GLN A 109 -9.99 17.86 -0.78
C GLN A 109 -10.06 17.90 -2.31
N TYR A 110 -8.94 17.67 -2.99
CA TYR A 110 -8.85 17.77 -4.44
C TYR A 110 -9.37 16.52 -5.15
N TYR A 111 -9.07 15.34 -4.61
CA TYR A 111 -9.49 14.07 -5.19
C TYR A 111 -10.87 13.66 -4.67
N ASP A 112 -11.85 13.58 -5.58
CA ASP A 112 -13.20 13.08 -5.28
C ASP A 112 -13.35 11.63 -5.77
N TYR A 113 -13.44 10.71 -4.81
CA TYR A 113 -13.57 9.27 -5.07
C TYR A 113 -15.03 8.79 -5.13
N ARG A 114 -16.02 9.68 -4.94
CA ARG A 114 -17.45 9.31 -5.03
C ARG A 114 -17.84 8.69 -6.38
N PRO A 115 -17.35 9.18 -7.55
CA PRO A 115 -17.65 8.56 -8.84
C PRO A 115 -17.16 7.11 -8.94
N GLU A 116 -16.06 6.79 -8.26
CA GLU A 116 -15.50 5.44 -8.23
C GLU A 116 -16.42 4.49 -7.46
N ALA A 117 -16.92 4.93 -6.30
CA ALA A 117 -17.94 4.20 -5.53
C ALA A 117 -19.21 3.96 -6.34
N GLU A 118 -19.70 4.96 -7.07
CA GLU A 118 -20.85 4.81 -7.98
C GLU A 118 -20.57 3.81 -9.10
N GLY A 119 -19.35 3.78 -9.64
CA GLY A 119 -18.89 2.77 -10.60
C GLY A 119 -18.99 1.35 -10.04
N TRP A 120 -18.45 1.12 -8.84
CA TRP A 120 -18.50 -0.18 -8.16
C TRP A 120 -19.94 -0.61 -7.83
N THR A 121 -20.80 0.30 -7.39
CA THR A 121 -22.22 0.02 -7.15
C THR A 121 -22.94 -0.38 -8.44
N ARG A 122 -22.73 0.34 -9.54
CA ARG A 122 -23.33 -0.01 -10.85
C ARG A 122 -22.84 -1.36 -11.34
N MET A 123 -21.55 -1.65 -11.21
CA MET A 123 -20.98 -2.96 -11.57
C MET A 123 -21.64 -4.10 -10.75
N GLY A 124 -21.75 -3.94 -9.43
CA GLY A 124 -22.40 -4.93 -8.57
C GLY A 124 -23.92 -5.12 -8.82
N GLN A 125 -24.58 -4.16 -9.45
CA GLN A 125 -25.97 -4.29 -9.91
C GLN A 125 -26.09 -5.04 -11.24
N ALA A 126 -25.08 -4.91 -12.12
CA ALA A 126 -25.05 -5.57 -13.43
C ALA A 126 -24.56 -7.02 -13.37
N LEU A 127 -23.74 -7.36 -12.37
CA LEU A 127 -23.19 -8.69 -12.20
C LEU A 127 -24.24 -9.71 -11.69
N PRO A 128 -24.17 -10.97 -12.16
CA PRO A 128 -25.07 -12.03 -11.69
C PRO A 128 -24.87 -12.33 -10.20
N ARG A 129 -25.92 -12.85 -9.55
CA ARG A 129 -25.94 -13.16 -8.10
C ARG A 129 -26.19 -14.63 -7.80
N ASP A 130 -26.35 -15.44 -8.82
CA ASP A 130 -26.68 -16.86 -8.78
C ASP A 130 -25.45 -17.79 -8.73
N GLY A 131 -24.25 -17.23 -8.55
CA GLY A 131 -23.03 -18.02 -8.48
C GLY A 131 -21.84 -17.31 -7.83
N SER A 132 -20.89 -18.10 -7.35
CA SER A 132 -19.61 -17.64 -6.81
C SER A 132 -18.70 -17.15 -7.93
N MET A 133 -17.87 -16.14 -7.62
CA MET A 133 -16.94 -15.53 -8.56
C MET A 133 -15.50 -15.64 -8.08
N ILE A 134 -14.60 -15.95 -9.00
CA ILE A 134 -13.15 -15.81 -8.86
C ILE A 134 -12.65 -14.85 -9.94
N GLY A 135 -11.50 -14.20 -9.79
CA GLY A 135 -10.85 -13.59 -10.95
C GLY A 135 -9.89 -12.45 -10.67
N LEU A 136 -9.49 -11.79 -11.76
CA LEU A 136 -8.54 -10.68 -11.79
C LEU A 136 -9.26 -9.36 -11.46
N VAL A 137 -9.27 -9.03 -10.18
CA VAL A 137 -10.04 -7.90 -9.64
C VAL A 137 -9.15 -6.85 -8.98
N HIS A 138 -9.48 -5.57 -9.20
CA HIS A 138 -8.82 -4.45 -8.52
C HIS A 138 -8.93 -4.60 -7.00
N ASP A 139 -7.86 -4.25 -6.29
CA ASP A 139 -7.80 -4.22 -4.82
C ASP A 139 -8.36 -5.50 -4.17
N TYR A 140 -8.02 -6.67 -4.75
CA TYR A 140 -8.48 -7.99 -4.28
C TYR A 140 -10.01 -8.14 -4.19
N GLY A 141 -10.76 -7.31 -4.91
CA GLY A 141 -12.23 -7.32 -4.94
C GLY A 141 -12.88 -6.58 -3.77
N PHE A 142 -12.12 -5.92 -2.88
CA PHE A 142 -12.69 -5.22 -1.72
C PHE A 142 -13.68 -4.10 -2.10
N PRO A 143 -13.40 -3.23 -3.08
CA PRO A 143 -14.34 -2.16 -3.45
C PRO A 143 -15.66 -2.71 -3.97
N LEU A 144 -15.61 -3.76 -4.80
CA LEU A 144 -16.80 -4.41 -5.34
C LEU A 144 -17.60 -5.13 -4.24
N ALA A 145 -16.93 -5.76 -3.27
CA ALA A 145 -17.60 -6.36 -2.12
C ALA A 145 -18.29 -5.31 -1.25
N TYR A 146 -17.63 -4.17 -1.00
CA TYR A 146 -18.15 -3.12 -0.14
C TYR A 146 -19.27 -2.31 -0.80
N TYR A 147 -19.07 -1.80 -2.02
CA TYR A 147 -20.03 -0.92 -2.71
C TYR A 147 -21.04 -1.67 -3.59
N GLY A 148 -20.64 -2.80 -4.18
CA GLY A 148 -21.47 -3.60 -5.08
C GLY A 148 -22.16 -4.79 -4.42
N GLY A 149 -21.71 -5.18 -3.22
CA GLY A 149 -22.23 -6.34 -2.50
C GLY A 149 -21.98 -7.66 -3.23
N ILE A 150 -20.90 -7.75 -4.01
CA ILE A 150 -20.46 -8.95 -4.72
C ILE A 150 -19.05 -9.31 -4.23
N THR A 151 -18.90 -10.51 -3.66
CA THR A 151 -17.59 -11.02 -3.24
C THR A 151 -16.96 -11.82 -4.37
N VAL A 152 -15.69 -11.54 -4.64
CA VAL A 152 -14.90 -12.24 -5.66
C VAL A 152 -13.65 -12.78 -5.00
N SER A 153 -13.38 -14.07 -5.18
CA SER A 153 -12.10 -14.65 -4.78
C SER A 153 -11.01 -14.14 -5.71
N PRO A 154 -9.91 -13.55 -5.22
CA PRO A 154 -8.88 -13.05 -6.10
C PRO A 154 -8.13 -14.21 -6.77
N TRP A 155 -8.03 -14.15 -8.10
CA TRP A 155 -7.01 -14.87 -8.85
C TRP A 155 -5.68 -14.12 -8.71
N PRO A 156 -4.52 -14.80 -8.57
CA PRO A 156 -3.23 -14.12 -8.42
C PRO A 156 -2.95 -13.15 -9.57
N ALA A 157 -2.60 -11.91 -9.25
CA ALA A 157 -2.12 -10.96 -10.24
C ALA A 157 -0.73 -11.36 -10.74
N GLN A 158 -0.30 -10.82 -11.88
CA GLN A 158 1.03 -11.12 -12.43
C GLN A 158 2.15 -10.83 -11.42
N SER A 159 2.04 -9.73 -10.67
CA SER A 159 3.00 -9.38 -9.61
C SER A 159 3.04 -10.40 -8.47
N ASP A 160 1.91 -11.03 -8.14
CA ASP A 160 1.84 -12.06 -7.11
C ASP A 160 2.52 -13.35 -7.58
N LEU A 161 2.36 -13.70 -8.86
CA LEU A 161 3.01 -14.86 -9.47
C LEU A 161 4.53 -14.69 -9.51
N GLU A 162 5.01 -13.51 -9.91
CA GLU A 162 6.44 -13.18 -9.89
C GLU A 162 7.04 -13.29 -8.49
N LEU A 163 6.31 -12.83 -7.47
CA LEU A 163 6.72 -12.96 -6.08
C LEU A 163 6.77 -14.42 -5.61
N GLN A 164 5.77 -15.23 -5.97
CA GLN A 164 5.77 -16.66 -5.64
C GLN A 164 6.94 -17.39 -6.28
N ALA A 165 7.28 -17.06 -7.53
CA ALA A 165 8.45 -17.59 -8.22
C ALA A 165 9.76 -17.24 -7.50
N LEU A 166 9.93 -15.99 -7.08
CA LEU A 166 11.12 -15.54 -6.31
C LEU A 166 11.25 -16.24 -4.96
N ARG A 167 10.14 -16.65 -4.34
CA ARG A 167 10.12 -17.39 -3.07
C ARG A 167 10.32 -18.90 -3.24
N GLY A 168 10.41 -19.39 -4.48
CA GLY A 168 10.40 -20.82 -4.77
C GLY A 168 9.09 -21.51 -4.38
N SER A 169 8.00 -20.74 -4.22
CA SER A 169 6.66 -21.22 -3.85
C SER A 169 5.71 -21.25 -5.04
N GLY A 170 6.24 -21.25 -6.28
CA GLY A 170 5.43 -21.45 -7.48
C GLY A 170 4.86 -22.85 -7.54
N SER A 171 3.70 -23.00 -8.18
CA SER A 171 3.13 -24.29 -8.53
C SER A 171 4.11 -25.07 -9.43
N ALA A 172 4.32 -26.35 -9.13
CA ALA A 172 5.05 -27.28 -10.00
C ALA A 172 4.11 -27.97 -11.01
N ASP A 173 2.80 -27.71 -10.90
CA ASP A 173 1.77 -28.30 -11.75
C ASP A 173 1.63 -27.49 -13.05
N SER A 174 1.05 -28.09 -14.08
CA SER A 174 0.69 -27.36 -15.30
C SER A 174 -0.39 -26.32 -15.01
N PHE A 175 -0.42 -25.25 -15.81
CA PHE A 175 -1.42 -24.20 -15.72
C PHE A 175 -2.85 -24.76 -15.69
N GLU A 176 -3.19 -25.75 -16.52
CA GLU A 176 -4.53 -26.35 -16.56
C GLU A 176 -4.95 -26.98 -15.23
N ILE A 177 -4.02 -27.70 -14.57
CA ILE A 177 -4.28 -28.34 -13.28
C ILE A 177 -4.53 -27.25 -12.24
N GLU A 178 -3.66 -26.24 -12.19
CA GLU A 178 -3.80 -25.12 -11.24
C GLU A 178 -5.09 -24.34 -11.48
N PHE A 179 -5.42 -24.01 -12.73
CA PHE A 179 -6.65 -23.33 -13.09
C PHE A 179 -7.87 -24.14 -12.65
N THR A 180 -7.92 -25.42 -12.99
CA THR A 180 -9.04 -26.30 -12.63
C THR A 180 -9.21 -26.41 -11.12
N GLN A 181 -8.12 -26.56 -10.37
CA GLN A 181 -8.16 -26.64 -8.91
C GLN A 181 -8.64 -25.33 -8.27
N ARG A 182 -8.12 -24.18 -8.72
CA ARG A 182 -8.47 -22.86 -8.16
C ARG A 182 -9.87 -22.41 -8.52
N THR A 183 -10.35 -22.79 -9.70
CA THR A 183 -11.69 -22.42 -10.20
C THR A 183 -12.76 -23.45 -9.85
N ALA A 184 -12.40 -24.56 -9.22
CA ALA A 184 -13.34 -25.58 -8.76
C ALA A 184 -14.41 -24.97 -7.84
N GLY A 185 -15.68 -25.15 -8.20
CA GLY A 185 -16.82 -24.63 -7.44
C GLY A 185 -17.13 -23.16 -7.69
N PHE A 186 -16.44 -22.48 -8.61
CA PHE A 186 -16.79 -21.14 -9.08
C PHE A 186 -17.67 -21.19 -10.34
N ARG A 187 -18.67 -20.32 -10.41
CA ARG A 187 -19.56 -20.20 -11.57
C ARG A 187 -19.03 -19.20 -12.59
N TYR A 188 -18.34 -18.16 -12.11
CA TYR A 188 -17.85 -17.09 -12.98
C TYR A 188 -16.39 -16.75 -12.73
N PHE A 189 -15.70 -16.36 -13.80
CA PHE A 189 -14.40 -15.69 -13.74
C PHE A 189 -14.56 -14.21 -14.11
N LEU A 190 -14.35 -13.31 -13.16
CA LEU A 190 -14.48 -11.86 -13.36
C LEU A 190 -13.12 -11.21 -13.64
N VAL A 191 -13.05 -10.42 -14.71
CA VAL A 191 -11.87 -9.63 -15.07
C VAL A 191 -12.25 -8.16 -15.04
N THR A 192 -11.65 -7.41 -14.11
CA THR A 192 -11.65 -5.94 -14.11
C THR A 192 -10.25 -5.40 -14.42
N LEU A 193 -9.19 -6.16 -14.12
CA LEU A 193 -7.80 -5.84 -14.44
C LEU A 193 -7.41 -6.38 -15.82
N THR A 194 -7.86 -5.73 -16.89
CA THR A 194 -7.58 -6.17 -18.27
C THR A 194 -6.08 -6.16 -18.59
N GLY A 195 -5.34 -5.16 -18.11
CA GLY A 195 -3.89 -5.11 -18.29
C GLY A 195 -3.15 -6.29 -17.64
N ASP A 196 -3.65 -6.79 -16.50
CA ASP A 196 -3.07 -7.96 -15.84
C ASP A 196 -3.42 -9.26 -16.59
N LEU A 197 -4.63 -9.36 -17.14
CA LEU A 197 -5.00 -10.47 -18.02
C LEU A 197 -4.09 -10.53 -19.27
N GLU A 198 -3.78 -9.39 -19.89
CA GLU A 198 -2.84 -9.31 -21.02
C GLU A 198 -1.41 -9.75 -20.63
N ALA A 199 -1.03 -9.53 -19.37
CA ALA A 199 0.25 -9.98 -18.82
C ALA A 199 0.28 -11.48 -18.46
N GLN A 200 -0.86 -12.17 -18.50
CA GLN A 200 -1.00 -13.62 -18.28
C GLN A 200 -1.53 -14.35 -19.53
N PRO A 201 -0.70 -14.58 -20.57
CA PRO A 201 -1.16 -15.09 -21.87
C PRO A 201 -1.83 -16.46 -21.82
N GLU A 202 -1.36 -17.37 -20.96
CA GLU A 202 -1.94 -18.70 -20.78
C GLU A 202 -3.36 -18.61 -20.21
N LEU A 203 -3.55 -17.80 -19.17
CA LEU A 203 -4.87 -17.53 -18.59
C LEU A 203 -5.82 -16.89 -19.60
N LYS A 204 -5.34 -15.88 -20.32
CA LYS A 204 -6.13 -15.18 -21.34
C LYS A 204 -6.62 -16.13 -22.43
N THR A 205 -5.70 -16.91 -23.00
CA THR A 205 -6.01 -17.87 -24.07
C THR A 205 -7.00 -18.91 -23.57
N TRP A 206 -6.74 -19.48 -22.40
CA TRP A 206 -7.62 -20.46 -21.77
C TRP A 206 -9.05 -19.94 -21.59
N LEU A 207 -9.20 -18.75 -21.00
CA LEU A 207 -10.49 -18.14 -20.75
C LEU A 207 -11.25 -17.84 -22.06
N GLN A 208 -10.56 -17.33 -23.08
CA GLN A 208 -11.16 -16.94 -24.35
C GLN A 208 -11.62 -18.14 -25.20
N GLU A 209 -10.86 -19.23 -25.19
CA GLU A 209 -11.13 -20.43 -25.97
C GLU A 209 -12.23 -21.30 -25.34
N HIS A 210 -12.26 -21.43 -24.01
CA HIS A 210 -13.12 -22.43 -23.35
C HIS A 210 -14.47 -21.89 -22.86
N TYR A 211 -14.59 -20.60 -22.56
CA TYR A 211 -15.75 -20.06 -21.84
C TYR A 211 -16.47 -18.94 -22.59
N PRO A 212 -17.82 -18.90 -22.59
CA PRO A 212 -18.61 -17.77 -23.07
C PRO A 212 -18.39 -16.54 -22.20
N THR A 213 -18.42 -15.38 -22.85
CA THR A 213 -18.09 -14.08 -22.24
C THR A 213 -19.24 -13.11 -22.31
N LEU A 214 -19.42 -12.35 -21.24
CA LEU A 214 -20.27 -11.16 -21.17
C LEU A 214 -19.41 -9.95 -20.81
N SER A 215 -19.42 -8.91 -21.64
CA SER A 215 -18.74 -7.65 -21.34
C SER A 215 -19.72 -6.63 -20.78
N GLY A 216 -19.27 -5.86 -19.79
CA GLY A 216 -20.00 -4.73 -19.23
C GLY A 216 -19.11 -3.49 -19.13
N ASP A 217 -19.62 -2.45 -18.49
CA ASP A 217 -18.87 -1.22 -18.25
C ASP A 217 -17.77 -1.47 -17.21
N GLY A 218 -16.51 -1.53 -17.67
CA GLY A 218 -15.34 -1.75 -16.81
C GLY A 218 -15.08 -3.20 -16.38
N TYR A 219 -15.72 -4.19 -17.00
CA TYR A 219 -15.45 -5.61 -16.70
C TYR A 219 -15.75 -6.57 -17.85
N THR A 220 -15.12 -7.74 -17.81
CA THR A 220 -15.45 -8.92 -18.60
C THR A 220 -15.73 -10.10 -17.66
N LEU A 221 -16.84 -10.79 -17.88
CA LEU A 221 -17.26 -11.95 -17.10
C LEU A 221 -17.24 -13.19 -17.99
N TYR A 222 -16.51 -14.22 -17.57
CA TYR A 222 -16.52 -15.53 -18.20
C TYR A 222 -17.42 -16.47 -17.39
N ASP A 223 -18.29 -17.19 -18.08
CA ASP A 223 -19.12 -18.22 -17.45
C ASP A 223 -18.37 -19.56 -17.46
N LEU A 224 -17.95 -20.02 -16.28
CA LEU A 224 -17.13 -21.22 -16.09
C LEU A 224 -17.89 -22.53 -16.21
N ALA A 225 -19.23 -22.52 -16.18
CA ALA A 225 -20.01 -23.74 -16.41
C ALA A 225 -20.73 -23.78 -17.77
N GLY A 226 -20.59 -22.74 -18.59
CA GLY A 226 -20.83 -22.84 -20.03
C GLY A 226 -19.55 -23.26 -20.76
N SER A 227 -19.59 -24.32 -21.57
CA SER A 227 -18.49 -24.64 -22.51
C SER A 227 -18.77 -24.01 -23.86
N LYS A 228 -17.75 -23.44 -24.51
CA LYS A 228 -17.78 -23.10 -25.94
C LYS A 228 -17.62 -24.33 -26.83
#